data_AF-H2JFP3-F1
#
_entry.id   AF-H2JFP3-F1
#
_cell.length_a   1.000
_cell.length_b   1.000
_cell.length_c   1.000
_cell.angle_alpha   90.00
_cell.angle_beta   90.00
_cell.angle_gamma   90.00
#
_symmetry.space_group_name_H-M   'P 1'
#
loop_
_entity.id
_entity.type
_entity.pdbx_description
1 polymer ?
#
loop_
_entity_poly.entity_id
_entity_poly.type
_entity_poly.pdbx_seq_one_letter_code
_entity_poly.pdbx_strand_id
1 'polypeptide(L)'
;MLFIGLAVSFLVLLVFVSVADYAVYTYKRNSISKAMDYAVTAAVQNINKDKSLEGLSEGFNENTGTRLTDSIEIDVDRAEITFLSVLESNFNQEQTDIKGNLLICATSVSGEDINYKIKTSSGEVLVGTVETPYLIEDRINDAAKGCWPDSYEDSSRISINANPKTNMVERGTYLFAYIKGIRITGIFTERKLALSCFGGAKLDRANVKN
;
A
#
# COMPACT_ATOMS: atom_id res chain seq x y z
N MET A 1 -9.26 15.38 53.01
CA MET A 1 -9.95 14.16 52.56
C MET A 1 -10.78 14.41 51.29
N LEU A 2 -11.77 15.31 51.31
CA LEU A 2 -12.68 15.54 50.16
C LEU A 2 -11.96 15.99 48.87
N PHE A 3 -10.99 16.91 48.97
CA PHE A 3 -10.18 17.35 47.82
C PHE A 3 -9.29 16.25 47.22
N ILE A 4 -8.78 15.33 48.05
CA ILE A 4 -7.96 14.20 47.58
C ILE A 4 -8.85 13.21 46.83
N GLY A 5 -10.03 12.90 47.37
CA GLY A 5 -11.01 12.04 46.68
C GLY A 5 -11.47 12.61 45.35
N LEU A 6 -11.71 13.93 45.29
CA LEU A 6 -12.06 14.62 44.05
C LEU A 6 -10.91 14.55 43.02
N ALA A 7 -9.67 14.83 43.44
CA ALA A 7 -8.50 14.78 42.57
C ALA A 7 -8.26 13.38 41.98
N VAL A 8 -8.42 12.34 42.80
CA VAL A 8 -8.31 10.94 42.34
C VAL A 8 -9.40 10.62 41.31
N SER A 9 -10.65 11.01 41.56
CA SER A 9 -11.75 10.79 40.61
C SER A 9 -11.52 11.51 39.28
N PHE A 10 -11.01 12.75 39.30
CA PHE A 10 -10.64 13.49 38.07
C PHE A 10 -9.52 12.81 37.31
N LEU A 11 -8.49 12.32 37.99
CA LEU A 11 -7.38 11.62 37.36
C LEU A 11 -7.86 10.33 36.69
N VAL A 12 -8.71 9.56 37.36
CA VAL A 12 -9.32 8.35 36.80
C VAL A 12 -10.12 8.68 35.53
N LEU A 13 -10.94 9.75 35.57
CA LEU A 13 -11.71 10.19 34.40
C LEU A 13 -10.81 10.58 33.22
N LEU A 14 -9.72 11.32 33.45
CA LEU A 14 -8.76 11.68 32.42
C LEU A 14 -8.09 10.46 31.77
N VAL A 15 -7.76 9.44 32.58
CA VAL A 15 -7.22 8.17 32.08
C VAL A 15 -8.25 7.47 31.19
N PHE A 16 -9.51 7.35 31.62
CA PHE A 16 -10.56 6.74 30.80
C PHE A 16 -10.79 7.47 29.49
N VAL A 17 -10.81 8.81 29.52
CA VAL A 17 -10.95 9.65 28.34
C VAL A 17 -9.77 9.44 27.37
N SER A 18 -8.55 9.30 27.88
CA SER A 18 -7.36 8.99 27.08
C SER A 18 -7.40 7.60 26.45
N VAL A 19 -7.88 6.59 27.19
CA VAL A 19 -8.08 5.23 26.68
C VAL A 19 -9.15 5.21 25.59
N ALA A 20 -10.26 5.93 25.78
CA ALA A 20 -11.32 6.03 24.81
C ALA A 20 -10.85 6.72 23.51
N ASP A 21 -10.07 7.81 23.61
CA ASP A 21 -9.46 8.48 22.46
C ASP A 21 -8.55 7.54 21.67
N TYR A 22 -7.69 6.81 22.38
CA TYR A 22 -6.80 5.84 21.75
C TYR A 22 -7.55 4.66 21.11
N ALA A 23 -8.64 4.21 21.71
CA ALA A 23 -9.49 3.15 21.15
C ALA A 23 -10.16 3.61 19.84
N VAL A 24 -10.69 4.84 19.80
CA VAL A 24 -11.26 5.45 18.58
C VAL A 24 -10.20 5.59 17.49
N TYR A 25 -9.02 6.11 17.85
CA TYR A 25 -7.89 6.19 16.93
C TYR A 25 -7.54 4.81 16.32
N THR A 26 -7.41 3.79 17.17
CA THR A 26 -7.04 2.43 16.74
C THR A 26 -8.12 1.81 15.85
N TYR A 27 -9.39 2.00 16.18
CA TYR A 27 -10.51 1.53 15.36
C TYR A 27 -10.48 2.15 13.96
N LYS A 28 -10.34 3.48 13.86
CA LYS A 28 -10.25 4.19 12.58
C LYS A 28 -9.03 3.76 11.78
N ARG A 29 -7.86 3.65 12.42
CA ARG A 29 -6.62 3.16 11.80
C ARG A 29 -6.81 1.78 11.17
N ASN A 30 -7.42 0.86 11.91
CA ASN A 30 -7.67 -0.50 11.43
C ASN A 30 -8.67 -0.53 10.28
N SER A 31 -9.69 0.34 10.30
CA SER A 31 -10.65 0.47 9.20
C SER A 31 -9.95 0.92 7.91
N ILE A 32 -9.07 1.92 8.00
CA ILE A 32 -8.31 2.43 6.84
C ILE A 32 -7.35 1.38 6.32
N SER A 33 -6.63 0.69 7.22
CA SER A 33 -5.73 -0.40 6.84
C SER A 33 -6.47 -1.47 6.04
N LYS A 34 -7.66 -1.88 6.48
CA LYS A 34 -8.48 -2.87 5.75
C LYS A 34 -8.98 -2.33 4.41
N ALA A 35 -9.43 -1.08 4.36
CA ALA A 35 -9.86 -0.45 3.11
C ALA A 35 -8.71 -0.37 2.10
N MET A 36 -7.48 -0.09 2.58
CA MET A 36 -6.27 -0.11 1.78
C MET A 36 -5.95 -1.51 1.26
N ASP A 37 -6.08 -2.55 2.10
CA ASP A 37 -5.90 -3.95 1.67
C ASP A 37 -6.87 -4.34 0.54
N TYR A 38 -8.15 -3.96 0.67
CA TYR A 38 -9.14 -4.18 -0.39
C TYR A 38 -8.81 -3.41 -1.66
N ALA A 39 -8.40 -2.16 -1.53
CA ALA A 39 -8.03 -1.31 -2.64
C ALA A 39 -6.83 -1.86 -3.41
N VAL A 40 -5.76 -2.27 -2.74
CA VAL A 40 -4.59 -2.90 -3.40
C VAL A 40 -4.97 -4.22 -4.04
N THR A 41 -5.76 -5.06 -3.36
CA THR A 41 -6.22 -6.35 -3.89
C THR A 41 -7.09 -6.21 -5.14
N ALA A 42 -7.88 -5.14 -5.25
CA ALA A 42 -8.65 -4.84 -6.46
C ALA A 42 -7.75 -4.23 -7.54
N ALA A 43 -6.90 -3.28 -7.17
CA ALA A 43 -6.06 -2.54 -8.10
C ALA A 43 -5.04 -3.43 -8.82
N VAL A 44 -4.45 -4.42 -8.13
CA VAL A 44 -3.47 -5.36 -8.71
C VAL A 44 -4.04 -6.20 -9.87
N GLN A 45 -5.37 -6.31 -9.97
CA GLN A 45 -6.05 -7.04 -11.03
C GLN A 45 -6.16 -6.27 -12.34
N ASN A 46 -5.76 -4.99 -12.37
CA ASN A 46 -5.78 -4.17 -13.58
C ASN A 46 -4.57 -4.48 -14.48
N ILE A 47 -4.59 -5.67 -15.07
CA ILE A 47 -3.53 -6.13 -15.98
C ILE A 47 -3.66 -5.41 -17.33
N ASN A 48 -2.53 -4.94 -17.85
CA ASN A 48 -2.42 -4.42 -19.21
C ASN A 48 -2.42 -5.60 -20.19
N LYS A 49 -3.58 -5.91 -20.77
CA LYS A 49 -3.76 -7.06 -21.67
C LYS A 49 -2.87 -6.99 -22.92
N ASP A 50 -2.66 -5.80 -23.47
CA ASP A 50 -1.89 -5.62 -24.70
C ASP A 50 -0.41 -5.93 -24.47
N LYS A 51 0.12 -5.57 -23.30
CA LYS A 51 1.52 -5.83 -22.91
C LYS A 51 1.72 -7.19 -22.25
N SER A 52 0.65 -7.83 -21.78
CA SER A 52 0.71 -9.10 -21.04
C SER A 52 0.28 -10.32 -21.86
N LEU A 53 0.12 -10.16 -23.18
CA LEU A 53 -0.48 -11.17 -24.04
C LEU A 53 0.35 -12.47 -24.08
N GLU A 54 1.68 -12.34 -24.09
CA GLU A 54 2.64 -13.45 -24.01
C GLU A 54 2.58 -14.15 -22.65
N GLY A 55 2.72 -13.41 -21.54
CA GLY A 55 2.68 -13.96 -20.18
C GLY A 55 1.33 -14.59 -19.80
N LEU A 56 0.21 -14.03 -20.27
CA LEU A 56 -1.12 -14.60 -20.06
C LEU A 56 -1.33 -15.90 -20.85
N SER A 57 -0.57 -16.12 -21.94
CA SER A 57 -0.67 -17.30 -22.79
C SER A 57 0.16 -18.47 -22.27
N GLU A 58 1.30 -18.21 -21.62
CA GLU A 58 2.24 -19.25 -21.18
C GLU A 58 1.81 -19.98 -19.91
N GLY A 59 0.95 -19.37 -19.08
CA GLY A 59 0.14 -20.04 -18.05
C GLY A 59 0.89 -20.66 -16.87
N PHE A 60 1.77 -21.63 -17.11
CA PHE A 60 2.50 -22.43 -16.11
C PHE A 60 3.78 -23.03 -16.68
N ASN A 61 4.81 -23.11 -15.84
CA ASN A 61 6.00 -23.90 -16.14
C ASN A 61 5.69 -25.39 -15.92
N GLU A 62 5.67 -26.19 -16.99
CA GLU A 62 5.29 -27.61 -16.97
C GLU A 62 6.16 -28.48 -16.03
N ASN A 63 7.39 -28.06 -15.73
CA ASN A 63 8.33 -28.82 -14.92
C ASN A 63 8.26 -28.50 -13.42
N THR A 64 7.79 -27.31 -13.05
CA THR A 64 7.77 -26.83 -11.66
C THR A 64 6.36 -26.61 -11.12
N GLY A 65 5.34 -26.56 -11.99
CA GLY A 65 3.96 -26.26 -11.62
C GLY A 65 3.76 -24.83 -11.12
N THR A 66 4.78 -23.98 -11.19
CA THR A 66 4.70 -22.56 -10.81
C THR A 66 4.09 -21.76 -11.95
N ARG A 67 3.25 -20.78 -11.58
CA ARG A 67 2.65 -19.84 -12.53
C ARG A 67 3.75 -18.97 -13.12
N LEU A 68 3.81 -18.89 -14.44
CA LEU A 68 4.61 -17.87 -15.12
C LEU A 68 3.81 -16.57 -15.03
N THR A 69 4.17 -15.70 -14.09
CA THR A 69 3.72 -14.29 -14.08
C THR A 69 4.63 -13.40 -14.91
N ASP A 70 5.60 -14.00 -15.57
CA ASP A 70 6.58 -13.33 -16.42
C ASP A 70 5.84 -12.63 -17.57
N SER A 71 6.32 -11.45 -17.91
CA SER A 71 5.72 -10.56 -18.92
C SER A 71 4.28 -10.09 -18.60
N ILE A 72 3.77 -10.28 -17.38
CA ILE A 72 2.49 -9.69 -16.96
C ILE A 72 2.74 -8.31 -16.36
N GLU A 73 2.18 -7.29 -16.99
CA GLU A 73 2.27 -5.90 -16.55
C GLU A 73 0.94 -5.38 -16.00
N ILE A 74 1.00 -4.70 -14.85
CA ILE A 74 -0.14 -3.95 -14.32
C ILE A 74 -0.21 -2.59 -15.03
N ASP A 75 -1.41 -2.21 -15.44
CA ASP A 75 -1.74 -0.86 -15.89
C ASP A 75 -1.86 0.06 -14.66
N VAL A 76 -0.80 0.83 -14.40
CA VAL A 76 -0.70 1.67 -13.19
C VAL A 76 -1.75 2.77 -13.16
N ASP A 77 -2.18 3.30 -14.31
CA ASP A 77 -3.19 4.34 -14.38
C ASP A 77 -4.56 3.79 -14.00
N ARG A 78 -4.93 2.62 -14.54
CA ARG A 78 -6.17 1.94 -14.15
C ARG A 78 -6.12 1.42 -12.72
N ALA A 79 -4.96 0.95 -12.28
CA ALA A 79 -4.74 0.51 -10.91
C ALA A 79 -4.94 1.66 -9.92
N GLU A 80 -4.42 2.86 -10.20
CA GLU A 80 -4.65 4.06 -9.38
C GLU A 80 -6.14 4.41 -9.29
N ILE A 81 -6.84 4.46 -10.42
CA ILE A 81 -8.27 4.78 -10.45
C ILE A 81 -9.07 3.76 -9.63
N THR A 82 -8.78 2.47 -9.80
CA THR A 82 -9.44 1.39 -9.06
C THR A 82 -9.11 1.47 -7.57
N PHE A 83 -7.84 1.72 -7.23
CA PHE A 83 -7.38 1.87 -5.86
C PHE A 83 -8.14 2.99 -5.16
N LEU A 84 -8.16 4.19 -5.74
CA LEU A 84 -8.86 5.34 -5.17
C LEU A 84 -10.37 5.07 -5.04
N SER A 85 -11.00 4.52 -6.07
CA SER A 85 -12.43 4.22 -6.05
C SER A 85 -12.83 3.21 -4.96
N VAL A 86 -12.05 2.13 -4.82
CA VAL A 86 -12.32 1.10 -3.79
C VAL A 86 -12.01 1.65 -2.41
N LEU A 87 -10.94 2.42 -2.26
CA LEU A 87 -10.59 3.04 -0.99
C LEU A 87 -11.67 4.02 -0.53
N GLU A 88 -12.12 4.94 -1.40
CA GLU A 88 -13.20 5.90 -1.11
C GLU A 88 -14.52 5.20 -0.75
N SER A 89 -14.85 4.10 -1.46
CA SER A 89 -16.07 3.32 -1.19
C SER A 89 -16.05 2.62 0.18
N ASN A 90 -14.86 2.31 0.69
CA ASN A 90 -14.68 1.63 1.99
C ASN A 90 -14.24 2.57 3.11
N PHE A 91 -13.85 3.79 2.75
CA PHE A 91 -13.33 4.79 3.67
C PHE A 91 -13.66 6.19 3.17
N ASN A 92 -14.68 6.79 3.80
CA ASN A 92 -15.12 8.13 3.49
C ASN A 92 -14.60 9.11 4.55
N GLN A 93 -13.39 9.64 4.36
CA GLN A 93 -12.91 10.80 5.14
C GLN A 93 -12.69 11.98 4.20
N GLU A 94 -13.52 13.02 4.36
CA GLU A 94 -13.43 14.27 3.61
C GLU A 94 -12.16 15.10 3.90
N GLN A 95 -11.34 14.72 4.88
CA GLN A 95 -10.27 15.57 5.42
C GLN A 95 -8.84 15.18 5.00
N THR A 96 -8.66 14.10 4.23
CA THR A 96 -7.33 13.70 3.73
C THR A 96 -7.33 13.73 2.21
N ASP A 97 -6.46 14.55 1.61
CA ASP A 97 -6.15 14.45 0.18
C ASP A 97 -5.34 13.18 -0.07
N ILE A 98 -6.05 12.07 -0.33
CA ILE A 98 -5.41 10.78 -0.54
C ILE A 98 -4.63 10.79 -1.85
N LYS A 99 -5.21 11.36 -2.91
CA LYS A 99 -4.60 11.38 -4.25
C LYS A 99 -3.28 12.16 -4.26
N GLY A 100 -3.26 13.35 -3.65
CA GLY A 100 -2.04 14.15 -3.52
C GLY A 100 -0.96 13.54 -2.62
N ASN A 101 -1.30 12.49 -1.85
CA ASN A 101 -0.38 11.81 -0.95
C ASN A 101 -0.15 10.33 -1.29
N LEU A 102 -0.58 9.88 -2.47
CA LEU A 102 -0.48 8.50 -2.92
C LEU A 102 0.77 8.28 -3.77
N LEU A 103 1.45 7.16 -3.52
CA LEU A 103 2.47 6.58 -4.39
C LEU A 103 2.09 5.13 -4.67
N ILE A 104 2.08 4.75 -5.94
CA ILE A 104 1.82 3.38 -6.38
C ILE A 104 3.05 2.85 -7.11
N CYS A 105 3.49 1.66 -6.77
CA CYS A 105 4.54 0.95 -7.47
C CYS A 105 4.01 -0.39 -7.99
N ALA A 106 4.04 -0.59 -9.30
CA ALA A 106 3.80 -1.89 -9.91
C ALA A 106 5.14 -2.53 -10.31
N THR A 107 5.29 -3.82 -10.07
CA THR A 107 6.41 -4.63 -10.56
C THR A 107 5.94 -5.63 -11.60
N SER A 108 6.81 -5.97 -12.54
CA SER A 108 6.64 -7.08 -13.47
C SER A 108 7.98 -7.77 -13.70
N VAL A 109 7.96 -9.04 -14.07
CA VAL A 109 9.18 -9.82 -14.35
C VAL A 109 9.36 -9.90 -15.86
N SER A 110 10.60 -9.68 -16.34
CA SER A 110 10.95 -9.87 -17.75
C SER A 110 12.31 -10.56 -17.82
N GLY A 111 12.30 -11.87 -18.01
CA GLY A 111 13.50 -12.69 -17.96
C GLY A 111 14.13 -12.71 -16.56
N GLU A 112 15.39 -12.26 -16.46
CA GLU A 112 16.09 -12.15 -15.18
C GLU A 112 15.86 -10.80 -14.47
N ASP A 113 15.32 -9.81 -15.16
CA ASP A 113 15.12 -8.49 -14.58
C ASP A 113 13.70 -8.30 -14.02
N ILE A 114 13.61 -7.44 -13.01
CA ILE A 114 12.34 -6.98 -12.45
C ILE A 114 12.15 -5.54 -12.90
N ASN A 115 11.15 -5.35 -13.73
CA ASN A 115 10.70 -4.04 -14.17
C ASN A 115 9.82 -3.44 -13.07
N TYR A 116 9.92 -2.13 -12.88
CA TYR A 116 9.04 -1.39 -12.00
C TYR A 116 8.50 -0.13 -12.67
N LYS A 117 7.29 0.25 -12.26
CA LYS A 117 6.64 1.51 -12.62
C LYS A 117 6.13 2.15 -11.34
N ILE A 118 6.72 3.27 -10.95
CA ILE A 118 6.31 4.05 -9.77
C ILE A 118 5.58 5.28 -10.25
N LYS A 119 4.28 5.36 -9.94
CA LYS A 119 3.50 6.57 -10.15
C LYS A 119 3.47 7.39 -8.86
N THR A 120 3.92 8.63 -8.98
CA THR A 120 3.96 9.59 -7.87
C THR A 120 2.66 10.39 -7.79
N SER A 121 2.46 11.10 -6.69
CA SER A 121 1.28 11.96 -6.50
C SER A 121 1.21 13.13 -7.50
N SER A 122 2.33 13.50 -8.12
CA SER A 122 2.39 14.49 -9.20
C SER A 122 1.81 13.97 -10.53
N GLY A 123 1.60 12.66 -10.65
CA GLY A 123 1.24 11.99 -11.89
C GLY A 123 2.43 11.52 -12.72
N GLU A 124 3.67 11.86 -12.35
CA GLU A 124 4.88 11.34 -13.00
C GLU A 124 5.00 9.83 -12.78
N VAL A 125 5.32 9.11 -13.86
CA VAL A 125 5.56 7.66 -13.85
C VAL A 125 7.05 7.40 -14.09
N LEU A 126 7.74 6.98 -13.03
CA LEU A 126 9.13 6.54 -13.07
C LEU A 126 9.17 5.08 -13.50
N VAL A 127 9.89 4.79 -14.58
CA VAL A 127 10.07 3.42 -15.10
C VAL A 127 11.53 3.03 -14.95
N GLY A 128 11.78 1.81 -14.51
CA GLY A 128 13.14 1.27 -14.45
C GLY A 128 13.16 -0.22 -14.23
N THR A 129 14.37 -0.75 -14.06
CA THR A 129 14.62 -2.18 -13.85
C THR A 129 15.58 -2.39 -12.68
N VAL A 130 15.48 -3.56 -12.04
CA VAL A 130 16.43 -4.03 -11.03
C VAL A 130 16.71 -5.52 -11.24
N GLU A 131 17.96 -5.91 -11.00
CA GLU A 131 18.40 -7.31 -11.12
C GLU A 131 17.90 -8.17 -9.94
N THR A 132 17.75 -7.57 -8.76
CA THR A 132 17.38 -8.27 -7.53
C THR A 132 16.17 -7.63 -6.83
N PRO A 133 15.19 -8.43 -6.38
CA PRO A 133 13.93 -7.91 -5.83
C PRO A 133 14.06 -6.96 -4.63
N TYR A 134 15.04 -7.16 -3.76
CA TYR A 134 15.20 -6.34 -2.55
C TYR A 134 15.51 -4.87 -2.87
N LEU A 135 16.04 -4.57 -4.06
CA LEU A 135 16.33 -3.20 -4.51
C LEU A 135 15.06 -2.40 -4.84
N ILE A 136 13.91 -3.06 -5.04
CA ILE A 136 12.62 -2.37 -5.26
C ILE A 136 12.27 -1.47 -4.07
N GLU A 137 12.56 -1.92 -2.84
CA GLU A 137 12.32 -1.11 -1.64
C GLU A 137 13.12 0.20 -1.69
N ASP A 138 14.39 0.16 -2.09
CA ASP A 138 15.23 1.35 -2.19
C ASP A 138 14.68 2.30 -3.27
N ARG A 139 14.25 1.77 -4.43
CA ARG A 139 13.63 2.58 -5.50
C ARG A 139 12.35 3.28 -5.05
N ILE A 140 11.49 2.59 -4.29
CA ILE A 140 10.26 3.17 -3.73
C ILE A 140 10.61 4.27 -2.72
N ASN A 141 11.59 4.04 -1.86
CA ASN A 141 12.03 5.04 -0.89
C ASN A 141 12.63 6.28 -1.55
N ASP A 142 13.42 6.12 -2.61
CA ASP A 142 13.98 7.24 -3.35
C ASP A 142 12.89 8.04 -4.06
N ALA A 143 11.90 7.39 -4.67
CA ALA A 143 10.74 8.05 -5.24
C ALA A 143 9.91 8.80 -4.17
N ALA A 144 9.72 8.19 -2.99
CA ALA A 144 9.01 8.82 -1.88
C ALA A 144 9.74 10.07 -1.35
N LYS A 145 11.08 10.04 -1.27
CA LYS A 145 11.88 11.23 -0.91
C LYS A 145 11.73 12.35 -1.94
N GLY A 146 11.68 12.01 -3.23
CA GLY A 146 11.43 12.98 -4.30
C GLY A 146 10.05 13.64 -4.19
N CYS A 147 9.01 12.87 -3.82
CA CYS A 147 7.66 13.39 -3.66
C CYS A 147 7.49 14.26 -2.41
N TRP A 148 8.21 13.95 -1.33
CA TRP A 148 8.03 14.59 -0.03
C TRP A 148 9.38 14.87 0.66
N PRO A 149 10.17 15.85 0.17
CA PRO A 149 11.51 16.15 0.66
C PRO A 149 11.54 16.75 2.07
N ASP A 150 10.46 17.44 2.48
CA ASP A 150 10.37 18.16 3.77
C ASP A 150 10.07 17.28 4.98
N SER A 151 9.92 15.95 4.81
CA SER A 151 9.77 15.09 5.99
C SER A 151 11.10 14.83 6.66
N TYR A 152 11.43 15.68 7.63
CA TYR A 152 12.41 15.47 8.70
C TYR A 152 12.12 14.25 9.61
N GLU A 153 11.29 13.29 9.16
CA GLU A 153 11.09 12.03 9.85
C GLU A 153 12.04 10.99 9.26
N ASP A 154 13.26 10.94 9.79
CA ASP A 154 14.28 9.87 9.59
C ASP A 154 13.70 8.45 9.77
N SER A 155 12.49 8.33 10.34
CA SER A 155 11.77 7.08 10.59
C SER A 155 10.83 6.64 9.46
N SER A 156 10.69 7.40 8.37
CA SER A 156 9.72 7.11 7.30
C SER A 156 10.28 6.28 6.15
N ARG A 157 11.33 5.48 6.40
CA ARG A 157 11.73 4.43 5.45
C ARG A 157 10.56 3.46 5.31
N ILE A 158 10.04 3.36 4.10
CA ILE A 158 9.05 2.37 3.71
C ILE A 158 9.77 1.02 3.71
N SER A 159 9.46 0.19 4.70
CA SER A 159 9.95 -1.18 4.76
C SER A 159 8.88 -2.11 4.20
N ILE A 160 9.20 -2.85 3.15
CA ILE A 160 8.33 -3.92 2.67
C ILE A 160 8.59 -5.11 3.62
N ASN A 161 7.56 -5.57 4.35
CA ASN A 161 7.65 -6.72 5.26
C ASN A 161 8.65 -6.66 6.43
N ALA A 162 8.93 -5.47 6.99
CA ALA A 162 9.53 -5.22 8.32
C ALA A 162 10.90 -5.86 8.67
N ASN A 163 11.40 -6.81 7.89
CA ASN A 163 12.66 -7.51 8.10
C ASN A 163 13.45 -7.56 6.78
N PRO A 164 14.53 -6.77 6.66
CA PRO A 164 15.35 -6.72 5.45
C PRO A 164 16.04 -8.05 5.13
N LYS A 165 16.15 -8.98 6.08
CA LYS A 165 16.70 -10.34 5.87
C LYS A 165 15.67 -11.36 5.40
N THR A 166 14.38 -11.04 5.50
CA THR A 166 13.27 -11.87 4.98
C THR A 166 12.40 -11.05 4.04
N ASN A 167 13.01 -10.14 3.29
CA ASN A 167 12.30 -9.34 2.31
C ASN A 167 11.88 -10.30 1.18
N MET A 168 10.72 -10.93 1.35
CA MET A 168 10.11 -11.89 0.42
C MET A 168 9.47 -11.17 -0.77
N VAL A 169 10.08 -10.07 -1.24
CA VAL A 169 9.77 -9.62 -2.59
C VAL A 169 10.34 -10.71 -3.49
N GLU A 170 9.52 -11.68 -3.83
CA GLU A 170 9.89 -12.72 -4.76
C GLU A 170 9.86 -12.14 -6.18
N ARG A 171 10.41 -12.84 -7.16
CA ARG A 171 10.21 -12.46 -8.55
C ARG A 171 8.73 -12.65 -8.88
N GLY A 172 8.03 -11.56 -9.19
CA GLY A 172 6.62 -11.62 -9.56
C GLY A 172 6.01 -10.25 -9.85
N THR A 173 4.72 -10.31 -10.20
CA THR A 173 3.92 -9.15 -10.55
C THR A 173 3.12 -8.68 -9.34
N TYR A 174 3.53 -7.55 -8.77
CA TYR A 174 2.98 -7.01 -7.53
C TYR A 174 2.56 -5.56 -7.69
N LEU A 175 1.61 -5.15 -6.84
CA LEU A 175 1.24 -3.76 -6.64
C LEU A 175 1.51 -3.38 -5.19
N PHE A 176 2.24 -2.29 -5.03
CA PHE A 176 2.51 -1.64 -3.77
C PHE A 176 1.83 -0.27 -3.77
N ALA A 177 1.16 0.07 -2.68
CA ALA A 177 0.59 1.39 -2.47
C ALA A 177 1.10 1.98 -1.16
N TYR A 178 1.41 3.27 -1.17
CA TYR A 178 1.80 4.04 -0.01
C TYR A 178 1.02 5.35 0.03
N ILE A 179 0.40 5.63 1.17
CA ILE A 179 -0.31 6.89 1.41
C ILE A 179 0.35 7.59 2.59
N LYS A 180 0.83 8.81 2.37
CA LYS A 180 1.42 9.65 3.40
C LYS A 180 0.37 10.54 4.07
N GLY A 181 0.60 10.89 5.33
CA GLY A 181 -0.09 12.03 5.95
C GLY A 181 -1.60 11.84 6.17
N ILE A 182 -2.07 10.60 6.29
CA ILE A 182 -3.45 10.30 6.66
C ILE A 182 -3.73 10.87 8.03
N ARG A 183 -4.80 11.65 8.17
CA ARG A 183 -5.19 12.27 9.43
C ARG A 183 -6.30 11.47 10.12
N ILE A 184 -5.99 10.91 11.28
CA ILE A 184 -6.98 10.20 12.10
C ILE A 184 -7.27 11.03 13.33
N THR A 185 -8.52 11.48 13.43
CA THR A 185 -9.06 12.12 14.63
C THR A 185 -9.57 11.07 15.61
N GLY A 186 -9.06 11.07 16.83
CA GLY A 186 -9.65 10.42 17.99
C GLY A 186 -10.90 11.16 18.49
N ILE A 187 -11.13 11.14 19.79
CA ILE A 187 -12.16 11.94 20.46
C ILE A 187 -11.70 13.40 20.59
N PHE A 188 -10.42 13.62 20.85
CA PHE A 188 -9.84 14.97 21.00
C PHE A 188 -8.41 15.11 20.46
N THR A 189 -7.72 14.01 20.16
CA THR A 189 -6.41 14.09 19.48
C THR A 189 -6.54 13.88 17.97
N GLU A 190 -5.69 14.55 17.19
CA GLU A 190 -5.49 14.25 15.77
C GLU A 190 -4.07 13.71 15.59
N ARG A 191 -3.94 12.61 14.85
CA ARG A 191 -2.65 11.98 14.56
C ARG A 191 -2.47 11.82 13.06
N LYS A 192 -1.29 12.17 12.58
CA LYS A 192 -0.86 11.87 11.20
C LYS A 192 -0.20 10.50 11.19
N LEU A 193 -0.48 9.71 10.17
CA LEU A 193 0.22 8.46 9.91
C LEU A 193 0.50 8.27 8.42
N ALA A 194 1.43 7.37 8.13
CA ALA A 194 1.62 6.81 6.80
C ALA A 194 1.20 5.34 6.82
N LEU A 195 0.59 4.88 5.72
CA LEU A 195 0.23 3.48 5.53
C LEU A 195 0.86 2.97 4.24
N SER A 196 1.28 1.70 4.28
CA SER A 196 1.80 0.95 3.14
C SER A 196 1.07 -0.39 3.05
N CYS A 197 0.72 -0.80 1.84
CA CYS A 197 0.09 -2.09 1.58
C CYS A 197 0.67 -2.71 0.31
N PHE A 198 0.68 -4.04 0.27
CA PHE A 198 1.27 -4.85 -0.80
C PHE A 198 0.31 -5.97 -1.20
N GLY A 199 0.11 -6.16 -2.50
CA GLY A 199 -0.72 -7.23 -3.05
C GLY A 199 -0.12 -7.81 -4.32
N GLY A 200 -0.12 -9.14 -4.44
CA GLY A 200 0.28 -9.84 -5.66
C GLY A 200 -0.90 -10.09 -6.60
N ALA A 201 -0.64 -10.09 -7.90
CA ALA A 201 -1.66 -10.38 -8.91
C ALA A 201 -2.13 -11.83 -8.77
N LYS A 202 -3.37 -12.03 -8.32
CA LYS A 202 -4.00 -13.36 -8.33
C LYS A 202 -4.73 -13.53 -9.66
N LEU A 203 -4.06 -14.15 -10.64
CA LEU A 203 -4.71 -14.64 -11.85
C LEU A 203 -5.59 -15.84 -11.48
N ASP A 204 -6.89 -15.62 -11.30
CA ASP A 204 -7.83 -16.73 -11.24
C ASP A 204 -8.29 -17.12 -12.65
N ARG A 205 -8.38 -18.42 -12.91
CA ARG A 205 -8.94 -18.95 -14.17
C ARG A 205 -10.32 -18.35 -14.36
N ALA A 206 -10.51 -17.55 -15.40
CA ALA A 206 -11.84 -17.38 -15.97
C ALA A 206 -12.27 -18.79 -16.45
N ASN A 207 -13.17 -19.44 -15.72
CA ASN A 207 -13.82 -20.64 -16.21
C ASN A 207 -14.47 -20.27 -17.55
N VAL A 208 -13.86 -20.71 -18.65
CA VAL A 208 -14.48 -20.75 -19.96
C VAL A 208 -15.68 -21.68 -19.81
N LYS A 209 -16.87 -21.10 -19.65
CA LYS A 209 -18.11 -21.84 -19.81
C LYS A 209 -18.17 -22.24 -21.29
N ASN A 210 -17.86 -23.51 -21.58
CA ASN A 210 -18.30 -24.17 -22.79
C ASN A 210 -19.83 -24.23 -22.83
#